data_AF-A0A7J6VPW5-F1
#
_entry.id   AF-A0A7J6VPW5-F1
#
_cell.length_a   1.000
_cell.length_b   1.000
_cell.length_c   1.000
_cell.angle_alpha   90.00
_cell.angle_beta   90.00
_cell.angle_gamma   90.00
#
_symmetry.space_group_name_H-M   'P 1'
#
loop_
_entity.id
_entity.type
_entity.pdbx_description
1 polymer ?
#
loop_
_entity_poly.entity_id
_entity_poly.type
_entity_poly.pdbx_seq_one_letter_code
_entity_poly.pdbx_strand_id
1 'polypeptide(L)'
;MEAEEKGGFAAIWLDEDVYIAEGPNMNVAFVTKENELLMPSFEKKLSGYKARRVLSLSELLVKEGKLSGIRVENVTMEEGKKACEMMLIGSGILVRPVLQWDEQIIGDGKECPLAQALMDLVLEDMKSGPSDVRVPVPY
;
A
#
# COMPACT_ATOMS: atom_id res chain seq x y z
N MET A 1 -22.03 -7.41 -0.75
CA MET A 1 -21.01 -6.56 -0.09
C MET A 1 -20.99 -5.25 -0.84
N GLU A 2 -20.99 -4.10 -0.15
CA GLU A 2 -21.19 -2.78 -0.78
C GLU A 2 -20.24 -2.49 -1.97
N ALA A 3 -18.97 -2.87 -1.89
CA ALA A 3 -18.03 -2.68 -3.00
C ALA A 3 -18.43 -3.49 -4.24
N GLU A 4 -18.77 -4.76 -4.08
CA GLU A 4 -19.21 -5.64 -5.17
C GLU A 4 -20.52 -5.14 -5.80
N GLU A 5 -21.46 -4.67 -4.97
CA GLU A 5 -22.72 -4.07 -5.42
C GLU A 5 -22.49 -2.79 -6.24
N LYS A 6 -21.39 -2.06 -5.97
CA LYS A 6 -20.94 -0.89 -6.73
C LYS A 6 -19.93 -1.22 -7.84
N GLY A 7 -19.65 -2.50 -8.10
CA GLY A 7 -18.70 -2.95 -9.13
C GLY A 7 -17.22 -2.73 -8.80
N GLY A 8 -16.90 -2.40 -7.55
CA GLY A 8 -15.54 -2.21 -7.05
C GLY A 8 -14.87 -3.52 -6.64
N PHE A 9 -13.53 -3.56 -6.73
CA PHE A 9 -12.73 -4.72 -6.35
C PHE A 9 -12.63 -4.93 -4.83
N ALA A 10 -12.44 -3.84 -4.08
CA ALA A 10 -12.31 -3.84 -2.63
C ALA A 10 -12.91 -2.57 -2.04
N ALA A 11 -13.46 -2.68 -0.83
CA ALA A 11 -13.83 -1.51 -0.02
C ALA A 11 -12.61 -0.96 0.71
N ILE A 12 -12.55 0.36 0.88
CA ILE A 12 -11.62 1.02 1.80
C ILE A 12 -12.46 1.59 2.95
N TRP A 13 -12.15 1.17 4.17
CA TRP A 13 -12.85 1.64 5.37
C TRP A 13 -12.24 2.93 5.91
N LEU A 14 -13.07 3.71 6.59
CA LEU A 14 -12.66 4.83 7.41
C LEU A 14 -12.81 4.45 8.89
N ASP A 15 -12.02 5.07 9.75
CA ASP A 15 -12.23 4.97 11.20
C ASP A 15 -13.25 5.99 11.72
N GLU A 16 -13.47 5.97 13.03
CA GLU A 16 -14.44 6.85 13.74
C GLU A 16 -14.13 8.34 13.55
N ASP A 17 -12.86 8.67 13.29
CA ASP A 17 -12.36 10.03 13.07
C ASP A 17 -12.38 10.41 11.58
N VAL A 18 -12.96 9.57 10.71
CA VAL A 18 -13.10 9.76 9.25
C VAL A 18 -11.75 9.72 8.51
N TYR A 19 -10.72 9.09 9.09
CA TYR A 19 -9.46 8.82 8.42
C TYR A 19 -9.45 7.45 7.76
N ILE A 20 -8.67 7.30 6.69
CA ILE A 20 -8.48 6.04 5.99
C ILE A 20 -7.93 4.99 6.97
N ALA A 21 -8.56 3.82 6.94
CA ALA A 21 -8.19 2.67 7.74
C ALA A 21 -7.50 1.62 6.89
N GLU A 22 -8.26 0.65 6.43
CA GLU A 22 -7.79 -0.52 5.73
C GLU A 22 -8.89 -1.02 4.80
N GLY A 23 -8.51 -1.90 3.88
CA GLY A 23 -9.47 -2.73 3.17
C GLY A 23 -9.59 -4.10 3.83
N PRO A 24 -10.50 -4.97 3.35
CA PRO A 24 -10.70 -6.30 3.91
C PRO A 24 -9.42 -7.14 3.80
N ASN A 25 -8.74 -7.36 4.94
CA ASN A 25 -7.44 -8.04 5.06
C ASN A 25 -6.27 -7.37 4.31
N MET A 26 -6.37 -6.06 4.04
CA MET A 26 -5.41 -5.33 3.21
C MET A 26 -5.12 -3.94 3.79
N ASN A 27 -3.85 -3.54 3.82
CA ASN A 27 -3.49 -2.13 4.03
C ASN A 27 -3.59 -1.36 2.70
N VAL A 28 -3.59 -0.03 2.81
CA VAL A 28 -3.57 0.88 1.66
C VAL A 28 -2.33 1.76 1.78
N ALA A 29 -1.70 2.07 0.65
CA ALA A 29 -0.64 3.06 0.59
C ALA A 29 -0.81 3.96 -0.64
N PHE A 30 -0.21 5.14 -0.56
CA PHE A 30 -0.31 6.20 -1.54
C PHE A 30 1.07 6.72 -1.88
N VAL A 31 1.26 7.20 -3.10
CA VAL A 31 2.43 8.01 -3.48
C VAL A 31 1.97 9.45 -3.61
N THR A 32 2.58 10.36 -2.86
CA THR A 32 2.24 11.78 -2.88
C THR A 32 2.82 12.50 -4.10
N LYS A 33 2.44 13.77 -4.31
CA LYS A 33 3.01 14.60 -5.37
C LYS A 33 4.48 14.94 -5.13
N GLU A 34 4.88 14.94 -3.87
CA GLU A 34 6.25 15.12 -3.40
C GLU A 34 7.08 13.82 -3.56
N ASN A 35 6.49 12.77 -4.13
CA ASN A 35 7.11 11.47 -4.38
C ASN A 35 7.45 10.68 -3.08
N GLU A 36 6.64 10.86 -2.05
CA GLU A 36 6.75 10.13 -0.78
C GLU A 36 5.75 8.97 -0.74
N LEU A 37 6.12 7.87 -0.11
CA LEU A 37 5.16 6.82 0.24
C LEU A 37 4.42 7.23 1.52
N LEU A 38 3.12 7.43 1.40
CA LEU A 38 2.21 7.76 2.50
C LEU A 38 1.35 6.55 2.85
N MET A 39 1.39 6.12 4.10
CA MET A 39 0.59 5.00 4.59
C MET A 39 -0.27 5.43 5.79
N PRO A 40 -1.57 5.10 5.84
CA PRO A 40 -2.40 5.38 7.02
C PRO A 40 -1.86 4.71 8.27
N SER A 41 -1.95 5.39 9.41
CA SER A 41 -1.51 4.84 10.71
C SER A 41 -2.28 3.56 11.08
N PHE A 42 -1.52 2.58 11.58
CA PHE A 42 -2.01 1.25 11.95
C PHE A 42 -2.14 1.05 13.46
N GLU A 43 -2.01 2.11 14.29
CA GLU A 43 -2.08 2.00 15.76
C GLU A 43 -3.37 1.39 16.29
N LYS A 44 -4.49 1.54 15.56
CA LYS A 44 -5.81 1.02 15.93
C LYS A 44 -6.25 -0.20 15.09
N LYS A 45 -5.39 -0.77 14.23
CA LYS A 45 -5.79 -1.65 13.10
C LYS A 45 -4.91 -2.91 12.98
N LEU A 46 -5.24 -3.78 12.02
CA LEU A 46 -4.67 -5.13 11.87
C LEU A 46 -3.13 -5.09 11.95
N SER A 47 -2.56 -5.85 12.90
CA SER A 47 -1.14 -5.82 13.25
C SER A 47 -0.24 -5.96 12.01
N GLY A 48 0.33 -4.84 11.60
CA GLY A 48 0.96 -4.62 10.30
C GLY A 48 2.36 -5.19 10.16
N TYR A 49 2.60 -6.48 10.43
CA TYR A 49 3.90 -7.08 10.12
C TYR A 49 4.24 -6.95 8.63
N LYS A 50 3.23 -7.06 7.75
CA LYS A 50 3.34 -6.79 6.30
C LYS A 50 3.59 -5.33 6.00
N ALA A 51 2.76 -4.43 6.54
CA ALA A 51 2.92 -2.99 6.36
C ALA A 51 4.32 -2.54 6.82
N ARG A 52 4.80 -3.03 7.97
CA ARG A 52 6.16 -2.79 8.48
C ARG A 52 7.23 -3.33 7.53
N ARG A 53 7.06 -4.53 6.97
CA ARG A 53 8.01 -5.08 6.00
C ARG A 53 8.03 -4.25 4.72
N VAL A 54 6.86 -3.87 4.22
CA VAL A 54 6.73 -2.96 3.07
C VAL A 54 7.42 -1.63 3.33
N LEU A 55 7.18 -1.00 4.48
CA LEU A 55 7.85 0.26 4.84
C LEU A 55 9.37 0.07 4.87
N SER A 56 9.84 -1.04 5.45
CA SER A 56 11.27 -1.37 5.47
C SER A 56 11.86 -1.59 4.07
N LEU A 57 11.13 -2.21 3.16
CA LEU A 57 11.54 -2.39 1.76
C LEU A 57 11.49 -1.06 0.99
N SER A 58 10.54 -0.19 1.31
CA SER A 58 10.40 1.13 0.70
C SER A 58 11.58 2.04 1.01
N GLU A 59 12.28 1.83 2.13
CA GLU A 59 13.55 2.52 2.43
C GLU A 59 14.62 2.27 1.35
N LEU A 60 14.58 1.12 0.66
CA LEU A 60 15.48 0.87 -0.47
C LEU A 60 15.14 1.78 -1.65
N LEU A 61 13.85 2.00 -1.92
CA LEU A 61 13.40 2.92 -2.97
C LEU A 61 13.78 4.37 -2.64
N VAL A 62 13.77 4.76 -1.35
CA VAL A 62 14.30 6.06 -0.90
C VAL A 62 15.80 6.16 -1.17
N LYS A 63 16.59 5.13 -0.80
CA LYS A 63 18.04 5.09 -1.04
C LYS A 63 18.41 5.12 -2.53
N GLU A 64 17.59 4.51 -3.38
CA GLU A 64 17.73 4.54 -4.84
C GLU A 64 17.28 5.89 -5.47
N GLY A 65 16.70 6.79 -4.68
CA GLY A 65 16.17 8.06 -5.16
C GLY A 65 14.85 7.94 -5.93
N LYS A 66 14.20 6.76 -5.90
CA LYS A 66 12.88 6.53 -6.50
C LYS A 66 11.75 7.09 -5.65
N LEU A 67 11.91 7.12 -4.33
CA LEU A 67 11.05 7.85 -3.38
C LEU A 67 11.86 8.97 -2.73
N SER A 68 11.19 10.07 -2.39
CA SER A 68 11.80 11.16 -1.61
C SER A 68 11.74 10.92 -0.10
N GLY A 69 10.80 10.09 0.36
CA GLY A 69 10.60 9.77 1.77
C GLY A 69 9.45 8.80 2.02
N ILE A 70 9.22 8.48 3.30
CA ILE A 70 8.13 7.61 3.76
C ILE A 70 7.46 8.31 4.95
N ARG A 71 6.13 8.34 4.94
CA ARG A 71 5.31 8.91 6.03
C ARG A 71 4.23 7.94 6.46
N VAL A 72 4.02 7.89 7.77
CA VAL A 72 2.94 7.13 8.41
C VAL A 72 2.15 8.08 9.29
N GLU A 73 0.92 8.40 8.89
CA GLU A 73 0.08 9.38 9.57
C GLU A 73 -1.41 9.11 9.30
N ASN A 74 -2.29 9.92 9.86
CA ASN A 74 -3.70 9.87 9.52
C ASN A 74 -3.90 10.49 8.14
N VAL A 75 -4.58 9.77 7.24
CA VAL A 75 -4.80 10.20 5.85
C VAL A 75 -6.29 10.37 5.63
N THR A 76 -6.71 11.52 5.12
CA THR A 76 -8.11 11.73 4.74
C THR A 76 -8.41 11.13 3.36
N MET A 77 -9.69 10.86 3.08
CA MET A 77 -10.11 10.41 1.74
C MET A 77 -9.69 11.42 0.65
N GLU A 78 -9.78 12.72 0.94
CA GLU A 78 -9.42 13.78 -0.01
C GLU A 78 -7.93 13.74 -0.35
N GLU A 79 -7.05 13.53 0.63
CA GLU A 79 -5.61 13.37 0.41
C GLU A 79 -5.29 12.10 -0.37
N GLY A 80 -5.88 10.97 0.02
CA GLY A 80 -5.69 9.68 -0.67
C GLY A 80 -6.10 9.75 -2.15
N LYS A 81 -7.21 10.42 -2.46
CA LYS A 81 -7.68 10.63 -3.84
C LYS A 81 -6.81 11.60 -4.65
N LYS A 82 -6.01 12.46 -4.00
CA LYS A 82 -5.06 13.39 -4.65
C LYS A 82 -3.69 12.77 -4.92
N ALA A 83 -3.47 11.52 -4.51
CA ALA A 83 -2.22 10.79 -4.70
C ALA A 83 -1.91 10.57 -6.20
N CYS A 84 -0.61 10.46 -6.50
CA CYS A 84 -0.10 10.08 -7.81
C CYS A 84 -0.32 8.59 -8.09
N GLU A 85 -0.12 7.76 -7.07
CA GLU A 85 -0.40 6.32 -7.13
C GLU A 85 -1.11 5.89 -5.86
N MET A 86 -1.92 4.84 -5.95
CA MET A 86 -2.55 4.16 -4.83
C MET A 86 -2.34 2.66 -4.98
N MET A 87 -2.18 1.95 -3.88
CA MET A 87 -1.99 0.51 -3.90
C MET A 87 -2.61 -0.17 -2.68
N LEU A 88 -3.10 -1.39 -2.90
CA LEU A 88 -3.53 -2.32 -1.85
C LEU A 88 -2.39 -3.26 -1.51
N ILE A 89 -2.28 -3.61 -0.23
CA ILE A 89 -1.21 -4.45 0.28
C ILE A 89 -1.82 -5.55 1.13
N GLY A 90 -1.80 -6.79 0.63
CA GLY A 90 -2.47 -7.92 1.27
C GLY A 90 -1.70 -9.23 1.12
N SER A 91 -1.96 -10.21 2.01
CA SER A 91 -1.28 -11.51 1.93
C SER A 91 -1.64 -12.28 0.65
N GLY A 92 -2.87 -12.14 0.16
CA GLY A 92 -3.33 -12.76 -1.09
C GLY A 92 -3.06 -11.91 -2.34
N ILE A 93 -2.70 -10.64 -2.17
CA ILE A 93 -2.49 -9.66 -3.24
C ILE A 93 -1.34 -8.72 -2.85
N LEU A 94 -0.13 -9.29 -2.76
CA LEU A 94 1.11 -8.67 -2.24
C LEU A 94 1.12 -7.14 -2.29
N VAL A 95 1.29 -6.56 -3.49
CA VAL A 95 1.07 -5.14 -3.79
C VAL A 95 0.23 -5.07 -5.06
N ARG A 96 -0.92 -4.40 -5.01
CA ARG A 96 -1.82 -4.27 -6.17
C ARG A 96 -2.12 -2.80 -6.44
N PRO A 97 -1.73 -2.26 -7.61
CA PRO A 97 -2.09 -0.89 -8.00
C PRO A 97 -3.60 -0.66 -8.03
N VAL A 98 -4.02 0.54 -7.66
CA VAL A 98 -5.40 1.02 -7.71
C VAL A 98 -5.45 2.23 -8.64
N LEU A 99 -6.08 2.05 -9.79
CA LEU A 99 -6.19 3.09 -10.83
C LEU A 99 -7.39 4.03 -10.64
N GLN A 100 -8.39 3.57 -9.89
CA GLN A 100 -9.62 4.30 -9.65
C GLN A 100 -10.12 3.99 -8.25
N TRP A 101 -10.53 5.03 -7.54
CA TRP A 101 -11.23 4.93 -6.26
C TRP A 101 -12.55 5.69 -6.35
N ASP A 102 -13.65 4.95 -6.20
CA ASP A 102 -15.02 5.39 -6.45
C ASP A 102 -15.13 5.88 -7.91
N GLU A 103 -15.57 7.11 -8.15
CA GLU A 103 -15.70 7.71 -9.48
C GLU A 103 -14.43 8.48 -9.92
N GLN A 104 -13.36 8.47 -9.11
CA GLN A 104 -12.16 9.26 -9.37
C GLN A 104 -10.97 8.39 -9.79
N ILE A 105 -10.36 8.74 -10.93
CA ILE A 105 -9.09 8.18 -11.38
C ILE A 105 -7.96 8.68 -10.47
N ILE A 106 -7.12 7.76 -10.01
CA ILE A 106 -5.91 8.06 -9.24
C ILE A 106 -4.76 8.32 -10.22
N GLY A 107 -3.99 9.39 -9.97
CA GLY A 107 -2.93 9.80 -10.87
C GLY A 107 -3.43 10.07 -12.30
N ASP A 108 -2.83 9.38 -13.27
CA ASP A 108 -3.23 9.41 -14.68
C ASP A 108 -4.06 8.19 -15.10
N GLY A 109 -4.36 7.28 -14.16
CA GLY A 109 -5.09 6.04 -14.40
C GLY A 109 -4.30 4.99 -15.18
N LYS A 110 -2.97 5.12 -15.28
CA LYS A 110 -2.10 4.21 -16.04
C LYS A 110 -1.09 3.50 -15.15
N GLU A 111 0.11 3.26 -15.66
CA GLU A 111 1.18 2.51 -14.99
C GLU A 111 1.48 3.12 -13.62
N CYS A 112 1.60 2.27 -12.62
CA CYS A 112 2.00 2.65 -11.26
C CYS A 112 3.44 2.16 -11.01
N PRO A 113 4.46 2.86 -11.52
CA PRO A 113 5.85 2.41 -11.48
C PRO A 113 6.37 2.19 -10.06
N LEU A 114 5.93 2.98 -9.07
CA LEU A 114 6.36 2.78 -7.69
C LEU A 114 5.64 1.62 -7.02
N ALA A 115 4.35 1.44 -7.29
CA ALA A 115 3.64 0.24 -6.85
C ALA A 115 4.27 -1.04 -7.47
N GLN A 116 4.68 -0.99 -8.74
CA GLN A 116 5.36 -2.11 -9.40
C GLN A 116 6.76 -2.35 -8.82
N ALA A 117 7.56 -1.30 -8.61
CA ALA A 117 8.88 -1.42 -8.00
C ALA A 117 8.79 -2.02 -6.59
N LEU A 118 7.77 -1.64 -5.82
CA LEU A 118 7.53 -2.19 -4.49
C LEU A 118 7.08 -3.66 -4.56
N MET A 119 6.24 -4.03 -5.54
CA MET A 119 5.88 -5.42 -5.80
C MET A 119 7.12 -6.27 -6.08
N ASP A 120 8.02 -5.79 -6.93
CA ASP A 120 9.25 -6.49 -7.30
C ASP A 120 10.16 -6.69 -6.08
N LEU A 121 10.28 -5.68 -5.21
CA LEU A 121 11.02 -5.80 -3.95
C LEU A 121 10.40 -6.83 -3.00
N VAL A 122 9.07 -6.87 -2.87
CA VAL A 122 8.38 -7.86 -2.04
C VAL A 122 8.60 -9.28 -2.57
N LEU A 123 8.53 -9.47 -3.89
CA LEU A 123 8.78 -10.77 -4.53
C LEU A 123 10.23 -11.24 -4.33
N GLU A 124 11.19 -10.32 -4.49
CA GLU A 124 12.59 -10.63 -4.24
C GLU A 124 12.84 -10.95 -2.76
N ASP A 125 12.22 -10.19 -1.84
CA ASP A 125 12.30 -10.45 -0.41
C ASP A 125 11.77 -11.85 -0.02
N MET A 126 10.66 -12.28 -0.64
CA MET A 126 10.14 -13.65 -0.42
C MET A 126 11.09 -14.73 -0.93
N LYS A 127 11.85 -14.45 -1.99
CA LYS A 127 12.74 -15.40 -2.68
C LYS A 127 14.13 -15.47 -2.06
N SER A 128 14.72 -14.33 -1.71
CA SER A 128 16.12 -14.16 -1.32
C SER A 128 16.29 -13.31 -0.06
N GLY A 129 15.20 -12.89 0.57
CA GLY A 129 15.24 -12.13 1.82
C GLY A 129 15.99 -12.88 2.93
N PRO A 130 16.43 -12.14 3.96
CA PRO A 130 17.27 -12.69 5.02
C PRO A 130 16.55 -13.77 5.84
N SER A 131 17.32 -14.66 6.47
CA SER A 131 16.79 -15.83 7.19
C SER A 131 16.00 -15.48 8.45
N ASP A 132 16.11 -14.26 8.96
CA ASP A 132 15.31 -13.74 10.08
C ASP A 132 13.86 -13.40 9.68
N VAL A 133 13.58 -13.26 8.38
CA VAL A 133 12.22 -13.04 7.84
C VAL A 133 11.69 -14.23 7.03
N ARG A 134 12.44 -15.35 6.97
CA ARG A 134 12.07 -16.56 6.23
C ARG A 134 12.35 -17.82 7.02
N VAL A 135 11.39 -18.74 7.02
CA VAL A 135 11.54 -20.07 7.63
C VAL A 135 11.55 -21.13 6.52
N PRO A 136 12.64 -21.92 6.38
CA PRO A 136 12.68 -22.99 5.39
C PRO A 136 11.71 -24.11 5.80
N VAL A 137 10.86 -24.55 4.87
CA VAL A 137 9.99 -25.71 5.05
C VAL A 137 10.71 -26.93 4.47
N PRO A 138 11.02 -27.96 5.28
CA PRO A 138 11.57 -29.21 4.76
C PRO A 138 10.48 -29.94 3.98
N TYR A 139 10.81 -30.35 2.75
CA TYR A 139 9.96 -31.19 1.89
C TYR A 139 10.49 -32.62 1.87
#